data_AF-A0A918RQ23-F1
#
_entry.id   AF-A0A918RQ23-F1
#
_cell.length_a   1.000
_cell.length_b   1.000
_cell.length_c   1.000
_cell.angle_alpha   90.00
_cell.angle_beta   90.00
_cell.angle_gamma   90.00
#
_symmetry.space_group_name_H-M   'P 1'
#
loop_
_entity.id
_entity.type
_entity.pdbx_description
1 polymer ?
#
loop_
_entity_poly.entity_id
_entity_poly.type
_entity_poly.pdbx_seq_one_letter_code
_entity_poly.pdbx_strand_id
1 'polypeptide(L)'
;MQFDWSNYSVSELRAHAIQSFRDGGGSRPDVLLIEIDGQRAVLKDQAGADKWFALLIGPILNWRECKALRKLASLRSVPDLLAVPSRRAFLMSYHESEQITRLQNNTPDWPVFFRKLNHEINLMHQLGVAHNDLRNPTNTLVTPQGDPVMVDLVACFCRGHRWNLPNRWLFNKFSQVDQSAITKLKSKVAPALITSDDVIAEQIAGKAGMAAKGLGQWIRRVARKLFT
;
A
#
# COMPACT_ATOMS: atom_id res chain seq x y z
N MET A 1 -27.73 10.38 5.16
CA MET A 1 -26.53 10.92 5.83
C MET A 1 -25.38 9.98 5.50
N GLN A 2 -24.19 10.52 5.20
CA GLN A 2 -23.00 9.68 5.05
C GLN A 2 -22.63 9.13 6.44
N PHE A 3 -22.33 7.84 6.54
CA PHE A 3 -21.96 7.22 7.81
C PHE A 3 -20.68 7.88 8.34
N ASP A 4 -20.71 8.36 9.58
CA ASP A 4 -19.62 9.11 10.18
C ASP A 4 -18.77 8.23 11.10
N TRP A 5 -17.69 7.71 10.52
CA TRP A 5 -16.71 6.87 11.20
C TRP A 5 -15.92 7.59 12.32
N SER A 6 -15.97 8.92 12.40
CA SER A 6 -15.20 9.69 13.38
C SER A 6 -15.79 9.65 14.80
N ASN A 7 -17.04 9.18 14.95
CA ASN A 7 -17.74 9.10 16.23
C ASN A 7 -17.34 7.90 17.09
N TYR A 8 -16.51 6.99 16.59
CA TYR A 8 -16.15 5.75 17.27
C TYR A 8 -14.69 5.76 17.73
N SER A 9 -14.47 5.36 18.97
CA SER A 9 -13.14 5.07 19.52
C SER A 9 -12.54 3.82 18.88
N VAL A 10 -11.22 3.66 18.97
CA VAL A 10 -10.53 2.44 18.47
C VAL A 10 -11.07 1.18 19.13
N SER A 11 -11.38 1.22 20.43
CA SER A 11 -11.96 0.08 21.16
C SER A 11 -13.34 -0.31 20.63
N GLU A 12 -14.22 0.66 20.37
CA GLU A 12 -15.54 0.40 19.80
C GLU A 12 -15.40 -0.18 18.39
N LEU A 13 -14.55 0.42 17.56
CA LEU A 13 -14.29 -0.09 16.20
C LEU A 13 -13.78 -1.54 16.23
N ARG A 14 -12.86 -1.89 17.12
CA ARG A 14 -12.36 -3.27 17.26
C ARG A 14 -13.44 -4.25 17.71
N ALA A 15 -14.40 -3.82 18.54
CA ALA A 15 -15.52 -4.66 18.96
C ALA A 15 -16.47 -5.03 17.80
N HIS A 16 -16.48 -4.21 16.74
CA HIS A 16 -17.23 -4.44 15.51
C HIS A 16 -16.41 -5.15 14.41
N ALA A 17 -15.25 -5.73 14.75
CA ALA A 17 -14.45 -6.48 13.80
C ALA A 17 -15.10 -7.82 13.43
N ILE A 18 -15.39 -8.02 12.14
CA ILE A 18 -16.00 -9.24 11.62
C ILE A 18 -14.98 -10.18 10.96
N GLN A 19 -13.80 -9.67 10.58
CA GLN A 19 -12.74 -10.47 9.98
C GLN A 19 -11.36 -9.83 10.23
N SER A 20 -10.33 -10.65 10.47
CA SER A 20 -8.93 -10.23 10.40
C SER A 20 -8.35 -10.56 9.02
N PHE A 21 -7.88 -9.53 8.31
CA PHE A 21 -7.08 -9.72 7.09
C PHE A 21 -5.61 -10.00 7.42
N ARG A 22 -5.15 -9.50 8.58
CA ARG A 22 -3.78 -9.69 9.05
C ARG A 22 -3.70 -9.40 10.55
N ASP A 23 -3.13 -10.36 11.26
CA ASP A 23 -2.82 -10.19 12.68
C ASP A 23 -1.48 -9.45 12.85
N GLY A 24 -1.44 -8.60 13.88
CA GLY A 24 -0.26 -7.85 14.27
C GLY A 24 0.88 -8.72 14.82
N GLY A 25 2.07 -8.11 14.92
CA GLY A 25 3.24 -8.72 15.55
C GLY A 25 4.56 -8.21 14.96
N GLY A 26 5.55 -7.97 15.82
CA GLY A 26 6.78 -7.30 15.41
C GLY A 26 6.47 -5.86 15.00
N SER A 27 6.75 -5.55 13.72
CA SER A 27 6.46 -4.23 13.12
C SER A 27 5.13 -4.14 12.38
N ARG A 28 4.28 -5.18 12.46
CA ARG A 28 3.06 -5.28 11.66
C ARG A 28 1.83 -4.81 12.44
N PRO A 29 0.97 -3.95 11.87
CA PRO A 29 -0.32 -3.60 12.47
C PRO A 29 -1.35 -4.72 12.27
N ASP A 30 -2.40 -4.68 13.08
CA ASP A 30 -3.64 -5.38 12.79
C ASP A 30 -4.33 -4.73 11.59
N VAL A 31 -4.95 -5.56 10.74
CA VAL A 31 -5.80 -5.12 9.63
C VAL A 31 -7.13 -5.84 9.73
N LEU A 32 -8.17 -5.11 10.14
CA LEU A 32 -9.47 -5.66 10.50
C LEU A 32 -10.55 -5.12 9.57
N LEU A 33 -11.49 -5.97 9.15
CA LEU A 33 -12.74 -5.55 8.54
C LEU A 33 -13.75 -5.25 9.63
N ILE A 34 -14.25 -4.03 9.65
CA ILE A 34 -15.25 -3.54 10.61
C ILE A 34 -16.60 -3.43 9.90
N GLU A 35 -17.67 -3.84 10.57
CA GLU A 35 -19.05 -3.66 10.09
C GLU A 35 -19.93 -3.02 11.18
N ILE A 36 -20.51 -1.85 10.88
CA ILE A 36 -21.43 -1.12 11.76
C ILE A 36 -22.61 -0.66 10.91
N ASP A 37 -23.84 -0.99 11.31
CA ASP A 37 -25.08 -0.64 10.60
C ASP A 37 -25.04 -0.95 9.09
N GLY A 38 -24.45 -2.08 8.73
CA GLY A 38 -24.28 -2.53 7.34
C GLY A 38 -23.21 -1.78 6.53
N GLN A 39 -22.48 -0.84 7.15
CA GLN A 39 -21.36 -0.13 6.53
C GLN A 39 -20.05 -0.84 6.86
N ARG A 40 -19.20 -1.03 5.83
CA ARG A 40 -17.92 -1.71 5.95
C ARG A 40 -16.73 -0.75 5.80
N ALA A 41 -15.73 -0.93 6.64
CA ALA A 41 -14.45 -0.24 6.54
C ALA A 41 -13.30 -1.12 7.01
N VAL A 42 -12.09 -0.83 6.53
CA VAL A 42 -10.87 -1.50 6.97
C VAL A 42 -10.18 -0.64 8.01
N LEU A 43 -10.07 -1.16 9.23
CA LEU A 43 -9.28 -0.58 10.32
C LEU A 43 -7.84 -1.09 10.23
N LYS A 44 -6.88 -0.17 10.10
CA LYS A 44 -5.47 -0.46 10.39
C LYS A 44 -5.12 0.08 11.77
N ASP A 45 -4.64 -0.79 12.65
CA ASP A 45 -4.30 -0.44 14.03
C ASP A 45 -2.90 -0.94 14.42
N GLN A 46 -2.01 -0.01 14.75
CA GLN A 46 -0.65 -0.31 15.18
C GLN A 46 -0.60 -0.87 16.61
N ALA A 47 -1.71 -0.93 17.36
CA ALA A 47 -1.72 -1.60 18.67
C ALA A 47 -1.40 -3.10 18.60
N GLY A 48 -1.60 -3.73 17.44
CA GLY A 48 -1.18 -5.12 17.20
C GLY A 48 0.34 -5.30 17.01
N ALA A 49 1.11 -4.22 16.82
CA ALA A 49 2.56 -4.28 16.74
C ALA A 49 3.21 -4.27 18.14
N ASP A 50 4.48 -4.65 18.22
CA ASP A 50 5.21 -4.69 19.50
C ASP A 50 5.22 -3.30 20.15
N LYS A 51 4.98 -3.26 21.47
CA LYS A 51 4.67 -2.03 22.23
C LYS A 51 5.57 -0.83 21.90
N TRP A 52 6.89 -1.03 21.88
CA TRP A 52 7.85 0.05 21.60
C TRP A 52 7.84 0.49 20.13
N PHE A 53 7.68 -0.46 19.20
CA PHE A 53 7.55 -0.15 17.78
C PHE A 53 6.26 0.63 17.52
N ALA A 54 5.14 0.14 18.06
CA ALA A 54 3.83 0.76 17.99
C ALA A 54 3.86 2.20 18.54
N LEU A 55 4.54 2.43 19.66
CA LEU A 55 4.58 3.74 20.31
C LEU A 55 5.45 4.76 19.57
N LEU A 56 6.64 4.36 19.13
CA LEU A 56 7.63 5.28 18.56
C LEU A 56 7.47 5.46 17.05
N ILE A 57 7.27 4.35 16.33
CA ILE A 57 7.26 4.34 14.86
C ILE A 57 5.84 4.33 14.30
N GLY A 58 4.90 3.70 15.01
CA GLY A 58 3.48 3.62 14.62
C GLY A 58 2.88 4.97 14.21
N PRO A 59 3.02 6.06 14.99
CA PRO A 59 2.47 7.37 14.63
C PRO A 59 3.02 7.96 13.33
N ILE A 60 4.31 7.73 13.04
CA ILE A 60 4.97 8.23 11.84
C ILE A 60 4.47 7.48 10.61
N LEU A 61 4.37 6.14 10.71
CA LEU A 61 3.85 5.31 9.63
C LEU A 61 2.38 5.62 9.34
N ASN A 62 1.56 5.74 10.38
CA ASN A 62 0.15 6.09 10.30
C ASN A 62 -0.06 7.45 9.63
N TRP A 63 0.70 8.47 10.06
CA TRP A 63 0.66 9.80 9.46
C TRP A 63 1.04 9.76 7.98
N ARG A 64 2.10 9.03 7.63
CA ARG A 64 2.59 8.92 6.25
C ARG A 64 1.54 8.27 5.35
N GLU A 65 0.93 7.18 5.80
CA GLU A 65 -0.10 6.47 5.05
C GLU A 65 -1.37 7.33 4.89
N CYS A 66 -1.87 7.94 5.98
CA CYS A 66 -2.99 8.88 5.92
C CYS A 66 -2.72 10.06 4.97
N LYS A 67 -1.50 10.59 4.97
CA LYS A 67 -1.10 11.67 4.05
C LYS A 67 -1.15 11.22 2.59
N ALA A 68 -0.72 9.99 2.30
CA ALA A 68 -0.78 9.43 0.95
C ALA A 68 -2.24 9.19 0.52
N LEU A 69 -3.06 8.58 1.37
CA LEU A 69 -4.48 8.35 1.08
C LEU A 69 -5.22 9.66 0.78
N ARG A 70 -5.00 10.72 1.57
CA ARG A 70 -5.58 12.04 1.28
C ARG A 70 -5.16 12.62 -0.07
N LYS A 71 -3.91 12.40 -0.50
CA LYS A 71 -3.45 12.84 -1.82
C LYS A 71 -4.06 12.02 -2.96
N LEU A 72 -4.42 10.77 -2.68
CA LEU A 72 -4.90 9.80 -3.66
C LEU A 72 -6.42 9.63 -3.61
N ALA A 73 -7.15 10.47 -2.88
CA ALA A 73 -8.61 10.40 -2.73
C ALA A 73 -9.39 10.52 -4.05
N SER A 74 -8.75 10.94 -5.16
CA SER A 74 -9.36 10.94 -6.49
C SER A 74 -9.12 9.64 -7.28
N LEU A 75 -8.27 8.73 -6.80
CA LEU A 75 -7.96 7.45 -7.45
C LEU A 75 -8.81 6.34 -6.84
N ARG A 76 -9.75 5.83 -7.63
CA ARG A 76 -10.59 4.69 -7.25
C ARG A 76 -9.80 3.39 -7.03
N SER A 77 -8.59 3.31 -7.59
CA SER A 77 -7.69 2.18 -7.43
C SER A 77 -6.98 2.16 -6.07
N VAL A 78 -7.31 3.07 -5.15
CA VAL A 78 -6.73 3.17 -3.81
C VAL A 78 -7.88 3.38 -2.82
N PRO A 79 -7.84 2.76 -1.62
CA PRO A 79 -8.85 3.03 -0.61
C PRO A 79 -8.93 4.51 -0.19
N ASP A 80 -10.13 4.98 0.10
CA ASP A 80 -10.37 6.32 0.64
C ASP A 80 -10.08 6.36 2.13
N LEU A 81 -9.45 7.42 2.63
CA LEU A 81 -9.30 7.64 4.07
C LEU A 81 -10.64 8.09 4.66
N LEU A 82 -11.22 7.27 5.54
CA LEU A 82 -12.53 7.53 6.13
C LEU A 82 -12.42 8.30 7.47
N ALA A 83 -11.54 7.84 8.37
CA ALA A 83 -11.34 8.47 9.67
C ALA A 83 -9.96 8.16 10.26
N VAL A 84 -9.54 8.96 11.24
CA VAL A 84 -8.28 8.77 11.98
C VAL A 84 -8.58 8.84 13.49
N PRO A 85 -9.12 7.76 14.09
CA PRO A 85 -9.56 7.74 15.49
C PRO A 85 -8.39 7.85 16.48
N SER A 86 -7.15 7.59 16.05
CA SER A 86 -5.97 7.86 16.88
C SER A 86 -4.72 8.13 16.03
N ARG A 87 -3.63 8.57 16.68
CA ARG A 87 -2.33 8.72 16.01
C ARG A 87 -1.77 7.41 15.46
N ARG A 88 -2.29 6.26 15.91
CA ARG A 88 -1.79 4.91 15.60
C ARG A 88 -2.81 4.03 14.87
N ALA A 89 -3.97 4.58 14.54
CA ALA A 89 -5.02 3.85 13.84
C ALA A 89 -5.77 4.75 12.85
N PHE A 90 -6.22 4.16 11.75
CA PHE A 90 -7.05 4.84 10.76
C PHE A 90 -7.99 3.85 10.07
N LEU A 91 -9.08 4.38 9.52
CA LEU A 91 -10.05 3.65 8.72
C LEU A 91 -9.92 4.03 7.25
N MET A 92 -10.05 3.04 6.39
CA MET A 92 -10.15 3.24 4.95
C MET A 92 -11.33 2.47 4.34
N SER A 93 -11.75 2.85 3.12
CA SER A 93 -12.82 2.15 2.41
C SER A 93 -12.48 0.67 2.20
N TYR A 94 -13.51 -0.16 2.35
CA TYR A 94 -13.42 -1.56 1.97
C TYR A 94 -13.75 -1.73 0.49
N HIS A 95 -12.98 -2.57 -0.20
CA HIS A 95 -13.24 -2.96 -1.58
C HIS A 95 -13.42 -4.48 -1.63
N GLU A 96 -14.57 -4.92 -2.15
CA GLU A 96 -14.78 -6.33 -2.49
C GLU A 96 -13.78 -6.71 -3.58
N SER A 97 -12.73 -7.43 -3.20
CA SER A 97 -11.60 -7.71 -4.07
C SER A 97 -10.79 -8.91 -3.57
N GLU A 98 -10.11 -9.58 -4.50
CA GLU A 98 -9.26 -10.73 -4.23
C GLU A 98 -7.80 -10.37 -4.49
N GLN A 99 -6.86 -10.91 -3.70
CA GLN A 99 -5.43 -10.73 -3.98
C GLN A 99 -5.09 -11.37 -5.32
N ILE A 100 -4.29 -10.69 -6.16
CA ILE A 100 -3.96 -11.16 -7.51
C ILE A 100 -3.30 -12.55 -7.53
N THR A 101 -2.65 -12.97 -6.45
CA THR A 101 -2.02 -14.31 -6.32
C THR A 101 -2.94 -15.38 -5.74
N ARG A 102 -4.17 -15.03 -5.35
CA ARG A 102 -5.16 -15.91 -4.71
C ARG A 102 -6.55 -15.68 -5.31
N LEU A 103 -6.60 -15.41 -6.61
CA LEU A 103 -7.88 -15.27 -7.31
C LEU A 103 -8.62 -16.60 -7.30
N GLN A 104 -9.90 -16.54 -6.96
CA GLN A 104 -10.82 -17.68 -6.99
C GLN A 104 -11.94 -17.40 -7.99
N ASN A 105 -12.52 -16.19 -7.93
CA ASN A 105 -13.71 -15.85 -8.71
C ASN A 105 -13.43 -14.71 -9.71
N ASN A 106 -12.41 -13.87 -9.45
CA ASN A 106 -12.21 -12.61 -10.16
C ASN A 106 -11.02 -12.67 -11.12
N THR A 107 -10.93 -13.68 -11.99
CA THR A 107 -9.85 -13.72 -13.00
C THR A 107 -10.11 -12.67 -14.08
N PRO A 108 -9.29 -11.61 -14.20
CA PRO A 108 -9.53 -10.55 -15.16
C PRO A 108 -8.98 -10.93 -16.54
N ASP A 109 -9.37 -10.17 -17.56
CA ASP A 109 -8.60 -10.11 -18.81
C ASP A 109 -7.22 -9.50 -18.48
N TRP A 110 -6.18 -10.33 -18.51
CA TRP A 110 -4.82 -9.93 -18.11
C TRP A 110 -4.25 -8.76 -18.92
N PRO A 111 -4.30 -8.75 -20.27
CA PRO A 111 -3.93 -7.57 -21.05
C PRO A 111 -4.65 -6.28 -20.63
N VAL A 112 -5.97 -6.33 -20.43
CA VAL A 112 -6.75 -5.17 -19.98
C VAL A 112 -6.35 -4.74 -18.58
N PHE A 113 -6.23 -5.68 -17.66
CA PHE A 113 -5.84 -5.45 -16.27
C PHE A 113 -4.49 -4.76 -16.16
N PHE A 114 -3.46 -5.25 -16.86
CA PHE A 114 -2.13 -4.64 -16.80
C PHE A 114 -2.08 -3.25 -17.44
N ARG A 115 -2.90 -2.98 -18.48
CA ARG A 115 -3.04 -1.62 -19.01
C ARG A 115 -3.67 -0.68 -17.98
N LYS A 116 -4.74 -1.11 -17.31
CA LYS A 116 -5.38 -0.34 -16.21
C LYS A 116 -4.40 -0.12 -15.06
N LEU A 117 -3.72 -1.17 -14.59
CA LEU A 117 -2.75 -1.06 -13.49
C LEU A 117 -1.62 -0.09 -13.82
N ASN A 118 -1.05 -0.15 -15.03
CA ASN A 118 -0.05 0.82 -15.47
C ASN A 118 -0.59 2.26 -15.45
N HIS A 119 -1.83 2.45 -15.94
CA HIS A 119 -2.47 3.75 -15.94
C HIS A 119 -2.62 4.31 -14.52
N GLU A 120 -3.15 3.51 -13.59
CA GLU A 120 -3.36 3.91 -12.20
C GLU A 120 -2.04 4.19 -11.45
N ILE A 121 -0.99 3.41 -11.69
CA ILE A 121 0.35 3.67 -11.15
C ILE A 121 0.87 5.03 -11.64
N ASN A 122 0.69 5.34 -12.93
CA ASN A 122 1.10 6.64 -13.47
C ASN A 122 0.30 7.80 -12.88
N LEU A 123 -1.02 7.65 -12.68
CA LEU A 123 -1.84 8.66 -12.01
C LEU A 123 -1.38 8.89 -10.56
N MET A 124 -1.06 7.80 -9.83
CA MET A 124 -0.52 7.88 -8.48
C MET A 124 0.79 8.70 -8.45
N HIS A 125 1.68 8.45 -9.41
CA HIS A 125 2.94 9.19 -9.55
C HIS A 125 2.72 10.66 -9.92
N GLN A 126 1.72 10.97 -10.76
CA GLN A 126 1.35 12.35 -11.11
C GLN A 126 0.89 13.15 -9.88
N LEU A 127 0.11 12.52 -9.01
CA LEU A 127 -0.31 13.07 -7.69
C LEU A 127 0.85 13.14 -6.67
N GLY A 128 2.04 12.69 -7.06
CA GLY A 128 3.26 12.83 -6.27
C GLY A 128 3.33 11.83 -5.14
N VAL A 129 2.81 10.61 -5.33
CA VAL A 129 2.99 9.47 -4.43
C VAL A 129 3.59 8.31 -5.22
N ALA A 130 4.67 7.72 -4.72
CA ALA A 130 5.19 6.44 -5.18
C ALA A 130 4.89 5.41 -4.09
N HIS A 131 4.43 4.21 -4.47
CA HIS A 131 3.99 3.19 -3.53
C HIS A 131 5.17 2.46 -2.88
N ASN A 132 6.22 2.16 -3.67
CA ASN A 132 7.49 1.56 -3.26
C ASN A 132 7.42 0.11 -2.73
N ASP A 133 6.25 -0.53 -2.77
CA ASP A 133 6.07 -1.94 -2.37
C ASP A 133 5.10 -2.73 -3.27
N LEU A 134 4.77 -2.21 -4.46
CA LEU A 134 3.89 -2.92 -5.42
C LEU A 134 4.51 -4.21 -5.95
N ARG A 135 5.83 -4.38 -5.82
CA ARG A 135 6.52 -5.64 -6.14
C ARG A 135 6.11 -6.77 -5.21
N ASN A 136 5.46 -6.49 -4.08
CA ASN A 136 4.80 -7.51 -3.28
C ASN A 136 3.38 -7.74 -3.85
N PRO A 137 3.09 -8.90 -4.47
CA PRO A 137 1.82 -9.10 -5.14
C PRO A 137 0.60 -9.06 -4.22
N THR A 138 0.77 -9.27 -2.91
CA THR A 138 -0.34 -9.15 -1.95
C THR A 138 -0.90 -7.74 -1.85
N ASN A 139 -0.15 -6.74 -2.33
CA ASN A 139 -0.54 -5.33 -2.31
C ASN A 139 -1.35 -4.93 -3.56
N THR A 140 -1.58 -5.87 -4.49
CA THR A 140 -2.43 -5.67 -5.67
C THR A 140 -3.63 -6.61 -5.58
N LEU A 141 -4.80 -6.01 -5.53
CA LEU A 141 -6.09 -6.70 -5.49
C LEU A 141 -6.81 -6.51 -6.83
N VAL A 142 -7.75 -7.40 -7.10
CA VAL A 142 -8.60 -7.40 -8.29
C VAL A 142 -10.06 -7.37 -7.85
N THR A 143 -10.81 -6.38 -8.32
CA THR A 143 -12.26 -6.29 -8.08
C THR A 143 -13.02 -7.30 -8.94
N PRO A 144 -14.30 -7.58 -8.65
CA PRO A 144 -15.17 -8.37 -9.53
C PRO A 144 -15.26 -7.82 -10.96
N GLN A 145 -15.07 -6.52 -11.15
CA GLN A 145 -15.07 -5.87 -12.48
C GLN A 145 -13.72 -5.99 -13.20
N GLY A 146 -12.74 -6.65 -12.59
CA GLY A 146 -11.38 -6.79 -13.13
C GLY A 146 -10.55 -5.51 -13.05
N ASP A 147 -10.87 -4.61 -12.11
CA ASP A 147 -10.11 -3.39 -11.88
C ASP A 147 -9.02 -3.60 -10.81
N PRO A 148 -7.86 -2.96 -10.94
CA PRO A 148 -6.80 -3.03 -9.95
C PRO A 148 -7.10 -2.14 -8.73
N VAL A 149 -6.88 -2.69 -7.53
CA VAL A 149 -6.84 -1.92 -6.29
C VAL A 149 -5.48 -2.12 -5.62
N MET A 150 -4.81 -1.02 -5.29
CA MET A 150 -3.51 -0.99 -4.64
C MET A 150 -3.68 -0.67 -3.16
N VAL A 151 -3.15 -1.53 -2.31
CA VAL A 151 -3.27 -1.42 -0.85
C VAL A 151 -1.88 -1.41 -0.20
N ASP A 152 -1.84 -1.01 1.06
CA ASP A 152 -0.61 -0.95 1.87
C ASP A 152 0.38 0.15 1.42
N LEU A 153 0.00 1.39 1.68
CA LEU A 153 0.84 2.56 1.40
C LEU A 153 1.84 2.85 2.54
N VAL A 154 2.06 1.89 3.46
CA VAL A 154 3.02 2.07 4.57
C VAL A 154 4.40 2.41 4.03
N ALA A 155 4.83 1.85 2.90
CA ALA A 155 6.16 2.10 2.33
C ALA A 155 6.24 3.33 1.42
N CYS A 156 5.14 4.07 1.23
CA CYS A 156 5.04 5.10 0.20
C CYS A 156 6.06 6.24 0.37
N PHE A 157 6.36 6.91 -0.73
CA PHE A 157 7.22 8.08 -0.79
C PHE A 157 6.50 9.23 -1.49
N CYS A 158 6.31 10.34 -0.76
CA CYS A 158 5.69 11.54 -1.29
C CYS A 158 6.72 12.46 -1.95
N ARG A 159 6.39 12.96 -3.14
CA ARG A 159 7.11 14.05 -3.80
C ARG A 159 7.07 15.30 -2.92
N GLY A 160 8.26 15.83 -2.65
CA GLY A 160 8.51 17.05 -1.89
C GLY A 160 8.41 18.29 -2.78
N HIS A 161 8.87 19.42 -2.23
CA HIS A 161 8.82 20.70 -2.92
C HIS A 161 9.66 20.70 -4.22
N ARG A 162 9.26 21.50 -5.22
CA ARG A 162 9.93 21.56 -6.55
C ARG A 162 11.43 21.87 -6.49
N TRP A 163 11.86 22.61 -5.47
CA TRP A 163 13.26 22.98 -5.25
C TRP A 163 14.07 21.93 -4.50
N ASN A 164 13.42 20.89 -3.95
CA ASN A 164 14.10 19.77 -3.31
C ASN A 164 14.52 18.75 -4.38
N LEU A 165 15.61 19.07 -5.10
CA LEU A 165 16.14 18.25 -6.18
C LEU A 165 16.49 16.81 -5.71
N PRO A 166 17.11 16.58 -4.54
CA PRO A 166 17.36 15.22 -4.05
C PRO A 166 16.08 14.41 -3.84
N ASN A 167 15.05 15.01 -3.24
CA ASN A 167 13.77 14.34 -3.07
C ASN A 167 13.12 14.01 -4.41
N ARG A 168 13.13 14.95 -5.37
CA ARG A 168 12.55 14.73 -6.70
C ARG A 168 13.27 13.62 -7.45
N TRP A 169 14.60 13.58 -7.37
CA TRP A 169 15.39 12.49 -7.92
C TRP A 169 15.01 11.15 -7.29
N LEU A 170 14.91 11.10 -5.96
CA LEU A 170 14.56 9.87 -5.24
C LEU A 170 13.13 9.42 -5.56
N PHE A 171 12.19 10.35 -5.63
CA PHE A 171 10.80 10.10 -6.07
C PHE A 171 10.74 9.48 -7.46
N ASN A 172 11.51 10.03 -8.42
CA ASN A 172 11.58 9.47 -9.77
C ASN A 172 12.15 8.05 -9.77
N LYS A 173 13.13 7.76 -8.92
CA LYS A 173 13.67 6.40 -8.76
C LYS A 173 12.65 5.42 -8.16
N PHE A 174 11.92 5.82 -7.13
CA PHE A 174 10.85 4.98 -6.59
C PHE A 174 9.71 4.76 -7.59
N SER A 175 9.38 5.77 -8.39
CA SER A 175 8.39 5.66 -9.46
C SER A 175 8.82 4.63 -10.53
N GLN A 176 10.10 4.61 -10.91
CA GLN A 176 10.64 3.58 -11.80
C GLN A 176 10.54 2.17 -11.17
N VAL A 177 10.86 2.05 -9.87
CA VAL A 177 10.75 0.75 -9.17
C VAL A 177 9.30 0.25 -9.13
N ASP A 178 8.32 1.13 -8.91
CA ASP A 178 6.90 0.77 -8.96
C ASP A 178 6.51 0.23 -10.34
N GLN A 179 7.01 0.82 -11.42
CA GLN A 179 6.72 0.34 -12.77
C GLN A 179 7.23 -1.09 -13.02
N SER A 180 8.36 -1.46 -12.42
CA SER A 180 8.87 -2.85 -12.48
C SER A 180 7.99 -3.87 -11.75
N ALA A 181 7.00 -3.43 -10.95
CA ALA A 181 6.05 -4.31 -10.31
C ALA A 181 5.16 -5.02 -11.34
N ILE A 182 4.81 -4.35 -12.44
CA ILE A 182 4.00 -4.92 -13.52
C ILE A 182 4.67 -6.16 -14.10
N THR A 183 5.96 -6.06 -14.46
CA THR A 183 6.76 -7.19 -14.96
C THR A 183 6.78 -8.36 -13.99
N LYS A 184 6.93 -8.06 -12.68
CA LYS A 184 6.93 -9.08 -11.62
C LYS A 184 5.56 -9.71 -11.39
N LEU A 185 4.47 -8.97 -11.59
CA LEU A 185 3.12 -9.51 -11.52
C LEU A 185 2.83 -10.37 -12.75
N LYS A 186 3.13 -9.89 -13.96
CA LYS A 186 3.06 -10.66 -15.20
C LYS A 186 3.79 -12.01 -15.07
N SER A 187 5.02 -12.02 -14.55
CA SER A 187 5.77 -13.28 -14.39
C SER A 187 5.12 -14.31 -13.47
N LYS A 188 4.19 -13.90 -12.60
CA LYS A 188 3.47 -14.80 -11.70
C LYS A 188 2.14 -15.28 -12.26
N VAL A 189 1.38 -14.41 -12.92
CA VAL A 189 -0.02 -14.69 -13.28
C VAL A 189 -0.27 -14.76 -14.79
N ALA A 190 0.59 -14.14 -15.60
CA ALA A 190 0.49 -14.17 -17.06
C ALA A 190 1.87 -14.02 -17.73
N PRO A 191 2.76 -15.02 -17.63
CA PRO A 191 4.14 -14.91 -18.12
C PRO A 191 4.23 -14.62 -19.63
N ALA A 192 3.25 -15.09 -20.40
CA ALA A 192 3.17 -14.86 -21.84
C ALA A 192 2.99 -13.37 -22.24
N LEU A 193 2.61 -12.50 -21.31
CA LEU A 193 2.44 -11.07 -21.55
C LEU A 193 3.70 -10.24 -21.29
N ILE A 194 4.81 -10.89 -20.93
CA ILE A 194 6.10 -10.22 -20.78
C ILE A 194 6.64 -9.90 -22.17
N THR A 195 6.96 -8.63 -22.36
CA THR A 195 7.48 -8.07 -23.61
C THR A 195 8.89 -7.50 -23.39
N SER A 196 9.62 -7.23 -24.46
CA SER A 196 10.95 -6.60 -24.40
C SER A 196 10.93 -5.19 -23.77
N ASP A 197 9.78 -4.51 -23.83
CA ASP A 197 9.62 -3.14 -23.34
C ASP A 197 9.28 -3.10 -21.83
N ASP A 198 9.04 -4.26 -21.21
CA ASP A 198 8.72 -4.33 -19.80
C ASP A 198 9.91 -3.94 -18.93
N VAL A 199 9.65 -3.11 -17.93
CA VAL A 199 10.69 -2.53 -17.09
C VAL A 199 11.25 -3.57 -16.12
N ILE A 200 12.56 -3.80 -16.18
CA ILE A 200 13.26 -4.75 -15.29
C ILE A 200 13.89 -3.97 -14.12
N ALA A 201 13.59 -4.38 -12.88
CA ALA A 201 14.06 -3.69 -11.68
C ALA A 201 15.58 -3.64 -11.56
N GLU A 202 16.24 -4.70 -12.04
CA GLU A 202 17.68 -4.86 -12.08
C GLU A 202 18.35 -3.79 -12.97
N GLN A 203 17.67 -3.33 -14.02
CA GLN A 203 18.15 -2.28 -14.93
C GLN A 203 17.95 -0.87 -14.34
N ILE A 204 16.88 -0.65 -13.57
CA ILE A 204 16.63 0.62 -12.86
C ILE A 204 17.67 0.86 -11.77
N ALA A 205 18.03 -0.21 -11.07
CA ALA A 205 19.05 -0.23 -10.05
C ALA A 205 20.45 -0.26 -10.69
N GLY A 206 20.86 0.82 -11.35
CA GLY A 206 22.28 1.07 -11.61
C GLY A 206 23.10 1.00 -10.30
N LYS A 207 24.43 1.12 -10.35
CA LYS A 207 25.32 0.97 -9.16
C LYS A 207 24.85 1.72 -7.89
N ALA A 208 24.18 2.88 -8.02
CA ALA A 208 23.57 3.63 -6.91
C ALA A 208 22.30 2.99 -6.30
N GLY A 209 21.46 2.31 -7.10
CA GLY A 209 20.27 1.60 -6.63
C GLY A 209 20.58 0.34 -5.81
N MET A 210 21.73 -0.30 -6.10
CA MET A 210 22.29 -1.38 -5.28
C MET A 210 22.70 -0.87 -3.88
N ALA A 211 23.30 0.32 -3.79
CA ALA A 211 23.62 0.96 -2.52
C ALA A 211 22.37 1.35 -1.72
N ALA A 212 21.31 1.85 -2.39
CA ALA A 212 20.03 2.14 -1.75
C ALA A 212 19.28 0.88 -1.29
N LYS A 213 19.34 -0.23 -2.05
CA LYS A 213 18.88 -1.56 -1.60
C LYS A 213 19.67 -2.01 -0.36
N GLY A 214 20.99 -1.79 -0.35
CA GLY A 214 21.85 -2.06 0.80
C GLY A 214 21.41 -1.27 2.04
N LEU A 215 21.15 0.03 1.89
CA LEU A 215 20.67 0.90 2.97
C LEU A 215 19.27 0.51 3.45
N GLY A 216 18.34 0.22 2.55
CA GLY A 216 16.98 -0.21 2.89
C GLY A 216 16.92 -1.61 3.53
N GLN A 217 17.83 -2.52 3.16
CA GLN A 217 18.01 -3.80 3.84
C GLN A 217 18.70 -3.63 5.20
N TRP A 218 19.65 -2.71 5.30
CA TRP A 218 20.33 -2.38 6.55
C TRP A 218 19.35 -1.76 7.56
N ILE A 219 18.54 -0.77 7.16
CA ILE A 219 17.46 -0.20 7.99
C ILE A 219 16.48 -1.30 8.43
N ARG A 220 16.08 -2.22 7.55
CA ARG A 220 15.22 -3.37 7.90
C ARG A 220 15.90 -4.42 8.80
N ARG A 221 17.23 -4.50 8.82
CA ARG A 221 17.99 -5.39 9.72
C ARG A 221 18.20 -4.73 11.08
N VAL A 222 18.51 -3.44 11.11
CA VAL A 222 18.63 -2.62 12.32
C VAL A 222 17.28 -2.55 13.04
N ALA A 223 16.18 -2.28 12.30
CA ALA A 223 14.83 -2.33 12.84
C ALA A 223 14.35 -3.75 13.22
N ARG A 224 15.06 -4.82 12.84
CA ARG A 224 14.81 -6.16 13.39
C ARG A 224 15.61 -6.39 14.66
N LYS A 225 16.91 -6.07 14.66
CA LYS A 225 17.81 -6.25 15.82
C LYS A 225 17.48 -5.35 17.02
N LEU A 226 16.85 -4.19 16.80
CA LEU A 226 16.45 -3.29 17.89
C LEU A 226 15.09 -3.66 18.50
N PHE A 227 14.35 -4.58 17.90
CA PHE A 227 12.98 -4.95 18.29
C PHE A 227 12.78 -6.48 18.37
N THR A 228 13.87 -7.24 18.58
CA THR A 228 13.91 -8.59 19.16
C THR A 228 14.75 -8.50 20.42
#